data_AF-A0A5E4UH63-F1
#
_entry.id   AF-A0A5E4UH63-F1
#
_cell.length_a   1.000
_cell.length_b   1.000
_cell.length_c   1.000
_cell.angle_alpha   90.00
_cell.angle_beta   90.00
_cell.angle_gamma   90.00
#
_symmetry.space_group_name_H-M   'P 1'
#
loop_
_entity.id
_entity.type
_entity.pdbx_description
1 polymer ?
#
loop_
_entity_poly.entity_id
_entity_poly.type
_entity_poly.pdbx_seq_one_letter_code
_entity_poly.pdbx_strand_id
1 'polypeptide(L)'
;MESKVVYQADEVGFFLYPTMAYELYLSPGDFNVPYGAVEAQPPTVEGGMVPMWDGAAWSVVEDHRGKKLYVAHTGHEYQLGAAVDVSGESVTYHGGGPIPPWLTETAPEVSTGVAGTPEEGQ
;
A
#
# COMPACT_ATOMS: atom_id res chain seq x y z
N MET A 1 2.91 -31.45 -19.93
CA MET A 1 3.36 -30.55 -18.84
C MET A 1 2.18 -29.66 -18.57
N GLU A 2 1.49 -29.91 -17.48
CA GLU A 2 0.32 -29.13 -17.11
C GLU A 2 0.75 -27.74 -16.61
N SER A 3 -0.19 -26.79 -16.66
CA SER A 3 0.03 -25.44 -16.16
C SER A 3 -1.27 -24.89 -15.59
N LYS A 4 -1.16 -23.99 -14.61
CA LYS A 4 -2.30 -23.32 -14.00
C LYS A 4 -2.03 -21.84 -13.81
N VAL A 5 -3.09 -21.04 -13.84
CA VAL A 5 -3.02 -19.63 -13.48
C VAL A 5 -2.91 -19.52 -11.96
N VAL A 6 -1.99 -18.68 -11.51
CA VAL A 6 -1.83 -18.24 -10.13
C VAL A 6 -1.75 -16.71 -10.10
N TYR A 7 -1.87 -16.11 -8.93
CA TYR A 7 -2.13 -14.69 -8.79
C TYR A 7 -1.05 -14.04 -7.94
N GLN A 8 -0.19 -13.25 -8.57
CA GLN A 8 0.95 -12.63 -7.90
C GLN A 8 0.47 -11.54 -6.95
N ALA A 9 0.90 -11.62 -5.68
CA ALA A 9 0.84 -10.52 -4.73
C ALA A 9 2.25 -9.92 -4.51
N ASP A 10 2.31 -8.67 -4.08
CA ASP A 10 3.54 -8.08 -3.55
C ASP A 10 3.84 -8.56 -2.11
N GLU A 11 4.94 -8.07 -1.53
CA GLU A 11 5.41 -8.47 -0.20
C GLU A 11 4.43 -8.11 0.94
N VAL A 12 3.52 -7.16 0.70
CA VAL A 12 2.50 -6.74 1.67
C VAL A 12 1.11 -7.31 1.34
N GLY A 13 1.00 -8.06 0.23
CA GLY A 13 -0.20 -8.81 -0.14
C GLY A 13 -1.05 -8.18 -1.24
N PHE A 14 -0.71 -7.02 -1.80
CA PHE A 14 -1.54 -6.45 -2.87
C PHE A 14 -1.43 -7.27 -4.14
N PHE A 15 -2.57 -7.58 -4.75
CA PHE A 15 -2.60 -8.21 -6.06
C PHE A 15 -1.90 -7.34 -7.12
N LEU A 16 -1.05 -7.96 -7.93
CA LEU A 16 -0.32 -7.33 -9.02
C LEU A 16 -0.85 -7.78 -10.38
N TYR A 17 -0.82 -9.08 -10.66
CA TYR A 17 -1.21 -9.65 -11.96
C TYR A 17 -1.38 -11.18 -11.88
N PRO A 18 -2.14 -11.80 -12.81
CA PRO A 18 -2.13 -13.24 -12.98
C PRO A 18 -0.83 -13.68 -13.66
N THR A 19 -0.32 -14.86 -13.30
CA THR A 19 0.87 -15.49 -13.90
C THR A 19 0.68 -17.01 -13.99
N MET A 20 1.62 -17.72 -14.60
CA MET A 20 1.54 -19.17 -14.80
C MET A 20 2.46 -19.91 -13.83
N ALA A 21 1.92 -20.96 -13.21
CA ALA A 21 2.69 -22.01 -12.56
C ALA A 21 2.70 -23.26 -13.45
N TYR A 22 3.87 -23.91 -13.54
CA TYR A 22 4.05 -25.11 -14.37
C TYR A 22 4.30 -26.32 -13.50
N GLU A 23 3.76 -27.46 -13.91
CA GLU A 23 3.96 -28.73 -13.22
C GLU A 23 5.42 -29.18 -13.26
N LEU A 24 5.91 -29.75 -12.16
CA LEU A 24 7.26 -30.28 -12.03
C LEU A 24 7.38 -31.61 -12.77
N TYR A 25 8.38 -31.72 -13.65
CA TYR A 25 8.55 -32.88 -14.52
C TYR A 25 8.70 -34.23 -13.76
N LEU A 26 9.37 -34.22 -12.61
CA LEU A 26 9.63 -35.41 -11.80
C LEU A 26 8.62 -35.63 -10.67
N SER A 27 7.64 -34.72 -10.51
CA SER A 27 6.63 -34.79 -9.46
C SER A 27 5.25 -34.39 -10.02
N PRO A 28 4.56 -35.31 -10.71
CA PRO A 28 3.23 -35.04 -11.24
C PRO A 28 2.26 -34.57 -10.13
N GLY A 29 1.53 -33.50 -10.40
CA GLY A 29 0.64 -32.83 -9.44
C GLY A 29 1.28 -31.71 -8.62
N ASP A 30 2.62 -31.64 -8.53
CA ASP A 30 3.32 -30.53 -7.88
C ASP A 30 3.66 -29.44 -8.88
N PHE A 31 3.46 -28.17 -8.52
CA PHE A 31 3.66 -27.02 -9.41
C PHE A 31 4.76 -26.10 -8.88
N ASN A 32 5.56 -25.55 -9.81
CA ASN A 32 6.48 -24.46 -9.52
C ASN A 32 5.72 -23.14 -9.43
N VAL A 33 5.09 -22.89 -8.28
CA VAL A 33 4.37 -21.64 -8.00
C VAL A 33 5.39 -20.52 -7.69
N PRO A 34 5.36 -19.39 -8.42
CA PRO A 34 6.22 -18.25 -8.13
C PRO A 34 6.10 -17.76 -6.69
N TYR A 35 7.19 -17.25 -6.12
CA TYR A 35 7.18 -16.68 -4.78
C TYR A 35 6.17 -15.52 -4.68
N GLY A 36 5.32 -15.54 -3.65
CA GLY A 36 4.27 -14.54 -3.45
C GLY A 36 3.03 -14.73 -4.34
N ALA A 37 3.01 -15.74 -5.22
CA ALA A 37 1.80 -16.07 -5.98
C ALA A 37 0.86 -16.97 -5.16
N VAL A 38 -0.43 -16.68 -5.29
CA VAL A 38 -1.52 -17.38 -4.60
C VAL A 38 -2.35 -18.14 -5.63
N GLU A 39 -2.78 -19.34 -5.32
CA GLU A 39 -3.59 -20.14 -6.27
C GLU A 39 -5.07 -19.71 -6.28
N ALA A 40 -5.57 -19.19 -5.16
CA ALA A 40 -6.92 -18.65 -5.08
C ALA A 40 -7.06 -17.42 -5.99
N GLN A 41 -8.10 -17.38 -6.79
CA GLN A 41 -8.41 -16.23 -7.64
C GLN A 41 -8.82 -15.02 -6.79
N PRO A 42 -8.24 -13.82 -7.02
CA PRO A 42 -8.67 -12.61 -6.36
C PRO A 42 -10.06 -12.19 -6.85
N PRO A 43 -10.86 -11.54 -5.99
CA PRO A 43 -12.13 -10.95 -6.39
C PRO A 43 -11.91 -9.90 -7.49
N THR A 44 -12.88 -9.77 -8.39
CA THR A 44 -12.96 -8.62 -9.31
C THR A 44 -13.40 -7.39 -8.54
N VAL A 45 -12.74 -6.27 -8.76
CA VAL A 45 -12.97 -5.02 -8.03
C VAL A 45 -13.24 -3.86 -8.98
N GLU A 46 -13.95 -2.84 -8.50
CA GLU A 46 -14.16 -1.58 -9.20
C GLU A 46 -12.95 -0.64 -9.02
N GLY A 47 -12.94 0.47 -9.77
CA GLY A 47 -11.86 1.46 -9.68
C GLY A 47 -11.72 2.05 -8.29
N GLY A 48 -10.48 2.19 -7.81
CA GLY A 48 -10.17 2.70 -6.47
C GLY A 48 -10.16 1.64 -5.36
N MET A 49 -10.38 0.37 -5.70
CA MET A 49 -10.23 -0.76 -4.78
C MET A 49 -9.17 -1.73 -5.29
N VAL A 50 -8.59 -2.53 -4.39
CA VAL A 50 -7.60 -3.56 -4.73
C VAL A 50 -7.78 -4.82 -3.88
N PRO A 51 -7.62 -6.03 -4.46
CA PRO A 51 -7.51 -7.25 -3.68
C PRO A 51 -6.20 -7.30 -2.87
N MET A 52 -6.29 -7.64 -1.59
CA MET A 52 -5.15 -7.80 -0.70
C MET A 52 -5.20 -9.17 -0.02
N TRP A 53 -4.13 -9.95 -0.16
CA TRP A 53 -3.96 -11.26 0.45
C TRP A 53 -3.45 -11.11 1.88
N ASP A 54 -4.13 -11.71 2.85
CA ASP A 54 -3.76 -11.66 4.26
C ASP A 54 -2.94 -12.89 4.73
N GLY A 55 -2.60 -13.79 3.80
CA GLY A 55 -1.96 -15.08 4.10
C GLY A 55 -2.93 -16.26 4.03
N ALA A 56 -4.24 -16.03 4.07
CA ALA A 56 -5.27 -17.08 4.05
C ALA A 56 -6.39 -16.80 3.05
N ALA A 57 -6.78 -15.55 2.85
CA ALA A 57 -7.86 -15.14 1.96
C ALA A 57 -7.58 -13.79 1.29
N TRP A 58 -8.29 -13.56 0.18
CA TRP A 58 -8.36 -12.24 -0.44
C TRP A 58 -9.39 -11.39 0.29
N SER A 59 -8.98 -10.17 0.66
CA SER A 59 -9.87 -9.09 1.05
C SER A 59 -9.88 -8.01 -0.05
N VAL A 60 -10.85 -7.11 -0.02
CA VAL A 60 -10.91 -5.95 -0.92
C VAL A 60 -10.81 -4.70 -0.07
N VAL A 61 -9.83 -3.84 -0.38
CA VAL A 61 -9.54 -2.62 0.37
C VAL A 61 -9.46 -1.42 -0.57
N GLU A 62 -9.59 -0.19 -0.06
CA GLU A 62 -9.32 1.01 -0.87
C GLU A 62 -7.88 1.01 -1.37
N ASP A 63 -7.65 1.48 -2.61
CA ASP A 63 -6.33 1.63 -3.21
C ASP A 63 -5.93 3.10 -3.29
N HIS A 64 -5.08 3.50 -2.33
CA HIS A 64 -4.49 4.83 -2.26
C HIS A 64 -3.06 4.88 -2.79
N ARG A 65 -2.55 3.79 -3.40
CA ARG A 65 -1.13 3.71 -3.81
C ARG A 65 -0.73 4.68 -4.92
N GLY A 66 -1.71 5.16 -5.68
CA GLY A 66 -1.53 6.21 -6.70
C GLY A 66 -1.69 7.64 -6.19
N LYS A 67 -1.96 7.85 -4.90
CA LYS A 67 -2.23 9.16 -4.32
C LYS A 67 -0.98 9.76 -3.68
N LYS A 68 -0.87 11.08 -3.74
CA LYS A 68 0.08 11.83 -2.89
C LYS A 68 -0.52 11.99 -1.50
N LEU A 69 0.24 11.58 -0.49
CA LEU A 69 -0.14 11.71 0.91
C LEU A 69 0.89 12.56 1.65
N TYR A 70 0.46 13.21 2.70
CA TYR A 70 1.30 14.06 3.55
C TYR A 70 1.11 13.67 5.01
N VAL A 71 2.19 13.72 5.79
CA VAL A 71 2.13 13.55 7.25
C VAL A 71 1.42 14.76 7.85
N ALA A 72 0.27 14.55 8.47
CA ALA A 72 -0.67 15.62 8.84
C ALA A 72 -0.06 16.69 9.76
N HIS A 73 0.86 16.31 10.64
CA HIS A 73 1.45 17.23 11.62
C HIS A 73 2.72 17.96 11.13
N THR A 74 3.42 17.45 10.11
CA THR A 74 4.61 18.12 9.54
C THR A 74 4.34 18.74 8.16
N GLY A 75 3.34 18.22 7.44
CA GLY A 75 3.10 18.52 6.03
C GLY A 75 4.11 17.94 5.06
N HIS A 76 5.06 17.12 5.52
CA HIS A 76 6.01 16.45 4.63
C HIS A 76 5.30 15.39 3.79
N GLU A 77 5.70 15.25 2.51
CA GLU A 77 5.20 14.19 1.64
C GLU A 77 5.57 12.82 2.21
N TYR A 78 4.57 11.95 2.31
CA TYR A 78 4.73 10.60 2.80
C TYR A 78 5.08 9.65 1.65
N GLN A 79 6.09 8.82 1.86
CA GLN A 79 6.44 7.72 0.96
C GLN A 79 5.77 6.44 1.49
N LEU A 80 4.96 5.77 0.67
CA LEU A 80 4.28 4.54 1.06
C LEU A 80 5.27 3.49 1.56
N GLY A 81 4.94 2.86 2.69
CA GLY A 81 5.82 1.89 3.34
C GLY A 81 6.95 2.50 4.17
N ALA A 82 7.14 3.82 4.18
CA ALA A 82 8.09 4.46 5.08
C ALA A 82 7.56 4.46 6.52
N ALA A 83 8.47 4.22 7.47
CA ALA A 83 8.19 4.37 8.89
C ALA A 83 8.16 5.86 9.27
N VAL A 84 7.16 6.27 10.05
CA VAL A 84 7.00 7.62 10.60
C VAL A 84 6.79 7.50 12.10
N ASP A 85 7.47 8.35 12.87
CA ASP A 85 7.19 8.47 14.31
C ASP A 85 5.96 9.35 14.52
N VAL A 86 4.92 8.76 15.10
CA VAL A 86 3.71 9.47 15.51
C VAL A 86 3.55 9.25 17.01
N SER A 87 3.81 10.31 17.79
CA SER A 87 3.72 10.27 19.26
C SER A 87 4.62 9.22 19.93
N GLY A 88 5.80 8.95 19.37
CA GLY A 88 6.75 7.96 19.89
C GLY A 88 6.48 6.52 19.43
N GLU A 89 5.51 6.31 18.54
CA GLU A 89 5.26 5.03 17.89
C GLU A 89 5.67 5.07 16.42
N SER A 90 6.43 4.07 15.98
CA SER A 90 6.83 3.91 14.59
C SER A 90 5.70 3.25 13.79
N VAL A 91 4.99 4.03 12.99
CA VAL A 91 3.86 3.58 12.16
C VAL A 91 4.18 3.60 10.68
N THR A 92 3.51 2.73 9.92
CA THR A 92 3.67 2.60 8.45
C THR A 92 2.32 2.42 7.79
N TYR A 93 2.15 2.96 6.59
CA TYR A 93 0.98 2.78 5.74
C TYR A 93 1.39 2.41 4.31
N HIS A 94 0.86 1.31 3.80
CA HIS A 94 1.21 0.80 2.46
C HIS A 94 0.21 1.22 1.36
N GLY A 95 -0.78 2.06 1.69
CA GLY A 95 -1.75 2.57 0.71
C GLY A 95 -3.03 1.75 0.59
N GLY A 96 -3.20 0.69 1.38
CA GLY A 96 -4.40 -0.15 1.39
C GLY A 96 -5.30 0.16 2.57
N GLY A 97 -6.60 0.21 2.34
CA GLY A 97 -7.59 0.47 3.40
C GLY A 97 -7.71 1.97 3.73
N PRO A 98 -8.45 2.33 4.79
CA PRO A 98 -8.70 3.73 5.12
C PRO A 98 -7.40 4.49 5.41
N ILE A 99 -7.30 5.72 4.89
CA ILE A 99 -6.17 6.61 5.19
C ILE A 99 -6.15 6.89 6.71
N PRO A 100 -5.05 6.55 7.42
CA PRO A 100 -4.93 6.83 8.84
C PRO A 100 -4.98 8.33 9.16
N PRO A 101 -5.43 8.74 10.36
CA PRO A 101 -5.59 10.15 10.71
C PRO A 101 -4.27 10.94 10.79
N TRP A 102 -3.11 10.27 10.81
CA TRP A 102 -1.80 10.91 10.73
C TRP A 102 -1.37 11.21 9.30
N LEU A 103 -2.16 10.82 8.29
CA LEU A 103 -1.98 11.15 6.88
C LEU A 103 -3.14 11.99 6.34
N THR A 104 -2.85 12.76 5.30
CA THR A 104 -3.83 13.56 4.54
C THR A 104 -3.50 13.58 3.06
N GLU A 105 -4.52 13.63 2.19
CA GLU A 105 -4.36 13.81 0.73
C GLU A 105 -4.05 15.27 0.35
N THR A 106 -4.32 16.22 1.25
CA THR A 106 -4.07 17.65 1.03
C THR A 106 -2.86 18.09 1.84
N ALA A 107 -1.90 18.73 1.18
CA ALA A 107 -0.74 19.32 1.86
C ALA A 107 -1.23 20.35 2.90
N PRO A 108 -0.84 20.22 4.18
CA PRO A 108 -1.13 21.23 5.20
C PRO A 108 -0.54 22.58 4.79
N GLU A 109 -1.27 23.66 5.03
CA GLU A 109 -0.71 25.01 4.88
C GLU A 109 0.40 25.16 5.93
N VAL A 110 1.66 25.12 5.48
CA VAL A 110 2.80 25.45 6.32
C VAL A 110 2.65 26.93 6.67
N SER A 111 2.11 27.22 7.85
CA SER A 111 2.10 28.57 8.41
C SER A 111 3.55 28.94 8.70
N THR A 112 4.23 29.47 7.69
CA THR A 112 5.46 30.23 7.89
C THR A 112 5.08 31.41 8.77
N GLY A 113 5.32 31.31 10.08
CA GLY A 113 5.13 32.41 11.01
C GLY A 113 5.89 33.60 10.48
N VAL A 114 5.15 34.60 10.01
CA VAL A 114 5.66 35.93 9.72
C VAL A 114 6.27 36.42 11.01
N ALA A 115 7.62 36.47 11.05
CA ALA A 115 8.34 37.14 12.12
C ALA A 115 7.79 38.56 12.19
N GLY A 116 7.11 38.86 13.29
CA GLY A 116 6.46 40.14 13.51
C GLY A 116 7.44 41.28 13.29
N THR A 117 7.10 42.15 12.35
CA THR A 117 7.59 43.52 12.28
C THR A 117 7.38 44.18 13.65
N PRO A 118 8.41 44.70 14.32
CA PRO A 118 8.17 45.75 15.30
C PRO A 118 7.92 47.04 14.51
N GLU A 119 6.66 47.46 14.44
CA GLU A 119 6.29 48.82 14.04
C GLU A 119 6.53 49.78 15.23
N GLU A 120 7.04 50.95 14.88
CA GLU A 120 7.63 52.06 15.64
C GLU A 120 6.91 52.58 16.90
N GLY A 121 7.66 53.31 17.74
CA GLY A 121 7.08 54.19 18.77
C GLY A 121 8.06 55.09 19.52
N GLN A 122 8.22 56.31 18.98
CA GLN A 122 8.59 57.61 19.60
C GLN A 122 9.92 57.82 20.34
#